data_AF-A0A7S0E670-F1
#
_entry.id   AF-A0A7S0E670-F1
#
_cell.length_a   1.000
_cell.length_b   1.000
_cell.length_c   1.000
_cell.angle_alpha   90.00
_cell.angle_beta   90.00
_cell.angle_gamma   90.00
#
_symmetry.space_group_name_H-M   'P 1'
#
loop_
_entity.id
_entity.type
_entity.pdbx_description
1 polymer ?
#
loop_
_entity_poly.entity_id
_entity_poly.type
_entity_poly.pdbx_seq_one_letter_code
_entity_poly.pdbx_strand_id
1 'polypeptide(L)'
;GTPAHFLHTRKLCVPPYYMAFFALAAGDADKELSTKARSYLAAAAANFRRNAEHHKAGHPQHAIRMMPEMQLPHLLHLLAHHPELDGDDDDGDDDSEAEGGSTLHGTQRCLDLFLGTVCAGGAAPQYDLLRVLLSLVKRAPDRMAPTRRAVHVVADVARSLIAERTKGGWVSTIVPESVGLPRHLYSTEQHAAYDDVDMLPLGFGLLEGLSHKGGGGGGGGGGGGSGDGGGGE
;
A
#
# COMPACT_ATOMS: atom_id res chain seq x y z
N GLY A 1 -19.34 18.68 -12.21
CA GLY A 1 -19.17 17.64 -13.26
C GLY A 1 -18.02 16.73 -12.88
N THR A 2 -18.12 15.43 -13.18
CA THR A 2 -17.05 14.46 -12.88
C THR A 2 -15.80 14.77 -13.71
N PRO A 3 -14.58 14.79 -13.13
CA PRO A 3 -13.37 15.18 -13.85
C PRO A 3 -13.01 14.30 -15.07
N ALA A 4 -12.32 14.87 -16.05
CA ALA A 4 -12.09 14.26 -17.37
C ALA A 4 -11.29 12.93 -17.40
N HIS A 5 -10.50 12.62 -16.37
CA HIS A 5 -9.79 11.33 -16.27
C HIS A 5 -10.62 10.26 -15.55
N PHE A 6 -11.59 10.64 -14.69
CA PHE A 6 -12.68 9.74 -14.27
C PHE A 6 -13.55 9.39 -15.47
N LEU A 7 -13.60 10.26 -16.48
CA LEU A 7 -14.18 9.93 -17.78
C LEU A 7 -13.27 8.98 -18.59
N HIS A 8 -11.95 8.97 -18.43
CA HIS A 8 -11.09 7.96 -19.08
C HIS A 8 -11.21 6.58 -18.43
N THR A 9 -11.21 6.49 -17.10
CA THR A 9 -11.51 5.23 -16.41
C THR A 9 -12.95 4.79 -16.58
N ARG A 10 -13.94 5.70 -16.68
CA ARG A 10 -15.31 5.37 -17.14
C ARG A 10 -15.36 4.93 -18.60
N LYS A 11 -14.60 5.56 -19.51
CA LYS A 11 -14.51 5.19 -20.94
C LYS A 11 -13.89 3.80 -21.10
N LEU A 12 -12.96 3.44 -20.22
CA LEU A 12 -12.34 2.11 -20.14
C LEU A 12 -13.09 1.16 -19.18
N CYS A 13 -14.18 1.61 -18.54
CA CYS A 13 -14.95 0.87 -17.53
C CYS A 13 -14.13 0.28 -16.36
N VAL A 14 -12.95 0.82 -16.04
CA VAL A 14 -12.10 0.29 -14.98
C VAL A 14 -12.39 0.99 -13.64
N PRO A 15 -12.82 0.27 -12.60
CA PRO A 15 -13.09 0.86 -11.29
C PRO A 15 -11.82 1.40 -10.61
N PRO A 16 -11.87 2.51 -9.86
CA PRO A 16 -10.70 3.15 -9.22
C PRO A 16 -9.78 2.24 -8.40
N TYR A 17 -10.33 1.19 -7.79
CA TYR A 17 -9.58 0.23 -6.98
C TYR A 17 -8.61 -0.65 -7.79
N TYR A 18 -8.65 -0.60 -9.12
CA TYR A 18 -7.73 -1.36 -9.98
C TYR A 18 -6.25 -1.04 -9.74
N MET A 19 -5.92 0.16 -9.22
CA MET A 19 -4.52 0.49 -8.97
C MET A 19 -3.89 -0.39 -7.90
N ALA A 20 -4.68 -0.94 -6.96
CA ALA A 20 -4.18 -1.84 -5.93
C ALA A 20 -3.56 -3.12 -6.53
N PHE A 21 -4.02 -3.56 -7.70
CA PHE A 21 -3.53 -4.78 -8.36
C PHE A 21 -2.09 -4.64 -8.84
N PHE A 22 -1.62 -3.43 -9.16
CA PHE A 22 -0.21 -3.24 -9.52
C PHE A 22 0.75 -3.58 -8.38
N ALA A 23 0.28 -3.60 -7.14
CA ALA A 23 1.07 -4.01 -5.99
C ALA A 23 1.45 -5.51 -6.05
N LEU A 24 0.63 -6.35 -6.68
CA LEU A 24 0.89 -7.80 -6.80
C LEU A 24 2.16 -8.10 -7.61
N ALA A 25 2.55 -7.20 -8.52
CA ALA A 25 3.77 -7.33 -9.30
C ALA A 25 5.07 -7.14 -8.46
N ALA A 26 4.95 -6.89 -7.15
CA ALA A 26 6.10 -6.84 -6.24
C ALA A 26 6.83 -8.20 -6.11
N GLY A 27 6.10 -9.30 -6.30
CA GLY A 27 6.63 -10.67 -6.26
C GLY A 27 7.01 -11.25 -7.62
N ASP A 28 6.85 -10.49 -8.71
CA ASP A 28 7.03 -11.01 -10.07
C ASP A 28 8.51 -11.34 -10.36
N ALA A 29 8.74 -12.51 -10.96
CA ALA A 29 10.09 -12.93 -11.39
C ALA A 29 10.62 -12.04 -12.52
N ASP A 30 9.73 -11.49 -13.34
CA ASP A 30 10.07 -10.54 -14.39
C ASP A 30 10.24 -9.12 -13.81
N LYS A 31 11.51 -8.70 -13.72
CA LYS A 31 11.89 -7.37 -13.24
C LYS A 31 11.38 -6.24 -14.14
N GLU A 32 11.21 -6.47 -15.44
CA GLU A 32 10.68 -5.46 -16.36
C GLU A 32 9.19 -5.23 -16.06
N LEU A 33 8.44 -6.31 -15.88
CA LEU A 33 7.02 -6.25 -15.51
C LEU A 33 6.83 -5.57 -14.15
N SER A 34 7.62 -5.93 -13.14
CA SER A 34 7.59 -5.28 -11.83
C SER A 34 7.90 -3.78 -11.91
N THR A 35 8.90 -3.40 -12.72
CA THR A 35 9.26 -1.99 -12.94
C THR A 35 8.14 -1.22 -13.63
N LYS A 36 7.50 -1.84 -14.63
CA LYS A 36 6.37 -1.25 -15.37
C LYS A 36 5.13 -1.11 -14.48
N ALA A 37 4.83 -2.09 -13.65
CA ALA A 37 3.75 -2.01 -12.68
C ALA A 37 3.97 -0.89 -11.66
N ARG A 38 5.20 -0.73 -11.15
CA ARG A 38 5.57 0.40 -10.29
C ARG A 38 5.35 1.75 -10.97
N SER A 39 5.76 1.88 -12.24
CA SER A 39 5.53 3.07 -13.06
C SER A 39 4.03 3.39 -13.19
N TYR A 40 3.21 2.39 -13.51
CA TYR A 40 1.76 2.56 -13.61
C TYR A 40 1.10 2.93 -12.28
N LEU A 41 1.54 2.31 -11.19
CA LEU A 41 1.08 2.65 -9.85
C LEU A 41 1.43 4.10 -9.48
N ALA A 42 2.64 4.55 -9.79
CA ALA A 42 3.07 5.92 -9.53
C ALA A 42 2.26 6.93 -10.36
N ALA A 43 2.04 6.65 -11.64
CA ALA A 43 1.23 7.47 -12.52
C ALA A 43 -0.24 7.54 -12.04
N ALA A 44 -0.81 6.40 -11.62
CA ALA A 44 -2.15 6.34 -11.05
C ALA A 44 -2.23 7.17 -9.76
N ALA A 45 -1.29 6.99 -8.82
CA ALA A 45 -1.26 7.72 -7.56
C ALA A 45 -1.16 9.25 -7.78
N ALA A 46 -0.29 9.69 -8.68
CA ALA A 46 -0.16 11.10 -9.06
C ALA A 46 -1.46 11.66 -9.65
N ASN A 47 -2.14 10.88 -10.49
CA ASN A 47 -3.44 11.25 -11.05
C ASN A 47 -4.48 11.43 -9.92
N PHE A 48 -4.65 10.44 -9.04
CA PHE A 48 -5.56 10.53 -7.88
C PHE A 48 -5.32 11.79 -7.05
N ARG A 49 -4.06 12.09 -6.71
CA ARG A 49 -3.70 13.30 -5.95
C ARG A 49 -4.06 14.58 -6.69
N ARG A 50 -3.74 14.69 -7.98
CA ARG A 50 -4.11 15.87 -8.79
C ARG A 50 -5.62 16.12 -8.75
N ASN A 51 -6.40 15.05 -8.79
CA ASN A 51 -7.86 15.16 -8.78
C ASN A 51 -8.38 15.58 -7.41
N ALA A 52 -7.82 15.02 -6.34
CA ALA A 52 -8.11 15.44 -4.98
C ALA A 52 -7.85 16.94 -4.80
N GLU A 53 -6.71 17.45 -5.26
CA GLU A 53 -6.38 18.88 -5.18
C GLU A 53 -7.38 19.76 -5.97
N HIS A 54 -7.84 19.33 -7.15
CA HIS A 54 -8.89 20.05 -7.88
C HIS A 54 -10.21 20.18 -7.10
N HIS A 55 -10.53 19.21 -6.23
CA HIS A 55 -11.76 19.21 -5.44
C HIS A 55 -11.60 19.82 -4.05
N LYS A 56 -10.37 20.06 -3.59
CA LYS A 56 -10.05 20.42 -2.20
C LYS A 56 -10.74 21.70 -1.71
N ALA A 57 -10.80 22.73 -2.55
CA ALA A 57 -11.37 24.04 -2.18
C ALA A 57 -12.92 24.05 -2.10
N GLY A 58 -13.60 23.22 -2.90
CA GLY A 58 -15.08 23.22 -2.98
C GLY A 58 -15.75 22.00 -2.34
N HIS A 59 -15.06 20.87 -2.29
CA HIS A 59 -15.58 19.58 -1.83
C HIS A 59 -14.49 18.77 -1.10
N PRO A 60 -14.01 19.22 0.07
CA PRO A 60 -12.88 18.60 0.77
C PRO A 60 -13.10 17.11 1.12
N GLN A 61 -14.34 16.73 1.48
CA GLN A 61 -14.68 15.32 1.70
C GLN A 61 -14.55 14.47 0.43
N HIS A 62 -14.89 15.06 -0.72
CA HIS A 62 -14.75 14.40 -2.02
C HIS A 62 -13.29 14.28 -2.43
N ALA A 63 -12.49 15.33 -2.15
CA ALA A 63 -11.05 15.32 -2.38
C ALA A 63 -10.37 14.17 -1.64
N ILE A 64 -10.68 13.97 -0.36
CA ILE A 64 -10.11 12.87 0.44
C ILE A 64 -10.47 11.50 -0.14
N ARG A 65 -11.73 11.31 -0.58
CA ARG A 65 -12.16 10.06 -1.25
C ARG A 65 -11.42 9.78 -2.56
N MET A 66 -10.84 10.80 -3.18
CA MET A 66 -10.01 10.70 -4.38
C MET A 66 -8.51 10.55 -4.07
N MET A 67 -8.09 10.52 -2.81
CA MET A 67 -6.69 10.32 -2.46
C MET A 67 -6.27 8.86 -2.75
N PRO A 68 -5.03 8.62 -3.22
CA PRO A 68 -4.55 7.27 -3.49
C PRO A 68 -4.52 6.38 -2.25
N GLU A 69 -4.34 6.95 -1.06
CA GLU A 69 -4.40 6.25 0.22
C GLU A 69 -5.74 5.53 0.44
N MET A 70 -6.83 6.03 -0.12
CA MET A 70 -8.16 5.39 -0.05
C MET A 70 -8.24 4.05 -0.80
N GLN A 71 -7.21 3.67 -1.55
CA GLN A 71 -7.13 2.36 -2.19
C GLN A 71 -6.52 1.28 -1.28
N LEU A 72 -5.92 1.66 -0.15
CA LEU A 72 -5.33 0.72 0.81
C LEU A 72 -6.33 -0.38 1.25
N PRO A 73 -7.60 -0.09 1.63
CA PRO A 73 -8.53 -1.14 2.05
C PRO A 73 -8.83 -2.18 0.96
N HIS A 74 -8.75 -1.81 -0.32
CA HIS A 74 -8.92 -2.75 -1.42
C HIS A 74 -7.68 -3.65 -1.56
N LEU A 75 -6.48 -3.09 -1.38
CA LEU A 75 -5.25 -3.88 -1.37
C LEU A 75 -5.25 -4.87 -0.19
N LEU A 76 -5.54 -4.42 1.02
CA LEU A 76 -5.57 -5.30 2.20
C LEU A 76 -6.52 -6.48 1.99
N HIS A 77 -7.71 -6.21 1.48
CA HIS A 77 -8.69 -7.23 1.17
C HIS A 77 -8.21 -8.16 0.04
N LEU A 78 -7.59 -7.62 -1.01
CA LEU A 78 -7.03 -8.41 -2.11
C LEU A 78 -5.95 -9.38 -1.62
N LEU A 79 -4.99 -8.90 -0.81
CA LEU A 79 -3.90 -9.72 -0.30
C LEU A 79 -4.40 -10.80 0.67
N ALA A 80 -5.35 -10.46 1.55
CA ALA A 80 -5.91 -11.38 2.53
C ALA A 80 -6.67 -12.58 1.92
N HIS A 81 -7.07 -12.47 0.65
CA HIS A 81 -7.76 -13.52 -0.09
C HIS A 81 -6.93 -14.04 -1.27
N HIS A 82 -5.65 -13.66 -1.36
CA HIS A 82 -4.80 -14.11 -2.45
C HIS A 82 -4.36 -15.57 -2.21
N PRO A 83 -4.60 -16.48 -3.17
CA PRO A 83 -4.33 -17.91 -2.97
C PRO A 83 -2.84 -18.25 -2.83
N GLU A 84 -1.96 -17.43 -3.42
CA GLU A 84 -0.54 -17.75 -3.65
C GLU A 84 0.44 -16.74 -3.02
N LEU A 85 0.01 -15.84 -2.13
CA LEU A 85 0.95 -14.87 -1.54
C LEU A 85 1.79 -15.46 -0.39
N ASP A 86 1.27 -16.51 0.23
CA ASP A 86 1.85 -17.16 1.41
C ASP A 86 1.88 -18.71 1.27
N GLY A 87 1.88 -19.23 0.03
CA GLY A 87 1.95 -20.66 -0.28
C GLY A 87 3.23 -21.02 -1.04
N ASP A 88 4.22 -21.57 -0.33
CA ASP A 88 5.14 -22.64 -0.73
C ASP A 88 6.25 -22.77 0.32
N ASP A 89 5.97 -23.57 1.35
CA ASP A 89 6.93 -24.46 2.03
C ASP A 89 6.15 -25.78 2.26
N ASP A 90 5.64 -26.40 1.20
CA ASP A 90 5.25 -27.81 1.22
C ASP A 90 6.46 -28.62 0.72
N ASP A 91 7.26 -29.11 1.66
CA ASP A 91 8.08 -30.30 1.45
C ASP A 91 8.22 -31.03 2.79
N GLY A 92 7.19 -31.82 3.11
CA GLY A 92 7.37 -33.04 3.90
C GLY A 92 6.94 -32.99 5.36
N ASP A 93 6.04 -33.91 5.67
CA ASP A 93 5.77 -34.52 6.98
C ASP A 93 4.85 -33.77 7.97
N ASP A 94 3.64 -34.34 8.05
CA ASP A 94 3.04 -34.88 9.27
C ASP A 94 2.77 -33.91 10.44
N ASP A 95 1.47 -33.71 10.69
CA ASP A 95 0.88 -33.45 12.01
C ASP A 95 1.71 -32.59 12.98
N SER A 96 1.81 -31.28 12.72
CA SER A 96 2.14 -30.34 13.79
C SER A 96 1.41 -29.00 13.63
N GLU A 97 0.60 -28.67 14.65
CA GLU A 97 0.22 -27.31 14.97
C GLU A 97 1.46 -26.53 15.46
N ALA A 98 2.38 -26.24 14.54
CA ALA A 98 3.61 -25.52 14.80
C ALA A 98 3.63 -24.16 14.08
N GLU A 99 3.45 -23.12 14.88
CA GLU A 99 4.15 -21.83 14.82
C GLU A 99 4.31 -21.19 13.42
N GLY A 100 3.33 -20.34 13.06
CA GLY A 100 3.28 -19.57 11.81
C GLY A 100 4.32 -18.45 11.65
N GLY A 101 5.62 -18.75 11.74
CA GLY A 101 6.71 -17.78 11.70
C GLY A 101 7.21 -17.31 10.31
N SER A 102 6.77 -17.86 9.17
CA SER A 102 7.54 -17.71 7.90
C SER A 102 6.86 -17.01 6.69
N THR A 103 5.55 -16.95 6.53
CA THR A 103 5.03 -16.84 5.15
C THR A 103 4.54 -15.48 4.65
N LEU A 104 4.51 -14.40 5.45
CA LEU A 104 3.95 -13.09 5.03
C LEU A 104 4.86 -12.25 4.10
N HIS A 105 5.90 -12.84 3.51
CA HIS A 105 6.90 -12.12 2.70
C HIS A 105 6.30 -11.52 1.42
N GLY A 106 5.46 -12.26 0.70
CA GLY A 106 4.77 -11.76 -0.48
C GLY A 106 3.87 -10.58 -0.14
N THR A 107 3.10 -10.73 0.94
CA THR A 107 2.25 -9.68 1.51
C THR A 107 3.05 -8.42 1.86
N GLN A 108 4.18 -8.56 2.55
CA GLN A 108 5.06 -7.44 2.91
C GLN A 108 5.57 -6.69 1.69
N ARG A 109 6.06 -7.40 0.66
CA ARG A 109 6.58 -6.78 -0.58
C ARG A 109 5.50 -6.02 -1.34
N CYS A 110 4.29 -6.57 -1.44
CA CYS A 110 3.16 -5.91 -2.09
C CYS A 110 2.77 -4.62 -1.36
N LEU A 111 2.64 -4.69 -0.04
CA LEU A 111 2.32 -3.52 0.79
C LEU A 111 3.43 -2.48 0.74
N ASP A 112 4.70 -2.88 0.77
CA ASP A 112 5.83 -1.95 0.70
C ASP A 112 5.90 -1.24 -0.67
N LEU A 113 5.68 -1.97 -1.78
CA LEU A 113 5.57 -1.37 -3.11
C LEU A 113 4.45 -0.33 -3.15
N PHE A 114 3.27 -0.67 -2.62
CA PHE A 114 2.13 0.23 -2.59
C PHE A 114 2.39 1.48 -1.74
N LEU A 115 2.77 1.29 -0.48
CA LEU A 115 3.03 2.37 0.46
C LEU A 115 4.20 3.24 0.00
N GLY A 116 5.29 2.63 -0.48
CA GLY A 116 6.43 3.35 -1.02
C GLY A 116 6.05 4.22 -2.21
N THR A 117 5.19 3.73 -3.10
CA THR A 117 4.75 4.50 -4.27
C THR A 117 3.75 5.59 -3.92
N VAL A 118 2.74 5.26 -3.10
CA VAL A 118 1.73 6.23 -2.66
C VAL A 118 2.40 7.35 -1.86
N CYS A 119 3.27 7.03 -0.90
CA CYS A 119 3.93 8.02 -0.06
C CYS A 119 5.08 8.79 -0.75
N ALA A 120 5.56 8.39 -1.93
CA ALA A 120 6.68 9.08 -2.59
C ALA A 120 6.30 10.26 -3.50
N GLY A 121 5.00 10.45 -3.83
CA GLY A 121 4.58 11.58 -4.66
C GLY A 121 4.82 12.91 -3.94
N GLY A 122 5.38 13.93 -4.60
CA GLY A 122 5.92 15.18 -4.01
C GLY A 122 5.01 16.06 -3.12
N ALA A 123 3.83 15.60 -2.73
CA ALA A 123 3.04 16.14 -1.62
C ALA A 123 3.31 15.33 -0.34
N ALA A 124 3.15 15.95 0.83
CA ALA A 124 3.36 15.25 2.11
C ALA A 124 2.49 13.97 2.20
N PRO A 125 3.09 12.80 2.57
CA PRO A 125 2.34 11.56 2.71
C PRO A 125 1.22 11.68 3.74
N GLN A 126 0.05 11.10 3.47
CA GLN A 126 -1.08 11.15 4.40
C GLN A 126 -1.05 9.96 5.38
N TYR A 127 -0.04 9.92 6.25
CA TYR A 127 0.12 8.80 7.20
C TYR A 127 -1.04 8.68 8.19
N ASP A 128 -1.63 9.78 8.65
CA ASP A 128 -2.79 9.71 9.55
C ASP A 128 -4.01 9.11 8.85
N LEU A 129 -4.23 9.44 7.57
CA LEU A 129 -5.30 8.82 6.78
C LEU A 129 -5.09 7.30 6.67
N LEU A 130 -3.87 6.86 6.36
CA LEU A 130 -3.53 5.43 6.30
C LEU A 130 -3.77 4.74 7.66
N ARG A 131 -3.36 5.36 8.77
CA ARG A 131 -3.58 4.84 10.13
C ARG A 131 -5.08 4.74 10.47
N VAL A 132 -5.86 5.77 10.15
CA VAL A 132 -7.32 5.77 10.34
C VAL A 132 -7.98 4.65 9.53
N LEU A 133 -7.57 4.47 8.27
CA LEU A 133 -8.08 3.39 7.42
C LEU A 133 -7.75 2.01 8.01
N LEU A 134 -6.54 1.80 8.52
CA LEU A 134 -6.14 0.54 9.15
C LEU A 134 -6.93 0.25 10.44
N SER A 135 -7.13 1.24 11.31
CA SER A 135 -8.00 1.09 12.49
C SER A 135 -9.45 0.85 12.12
N LEU A 136 -9.96 1.44 11.04
CA LEU A 136 -11.29 1.11 10.53
C LEU A 136 -11.35 -0.35 10.06
N VAL A 137 -10.36 -0.81 9.30
CA VAL A 137 -10.30 -2.21 8.81
C VAL A 137 -10.24 -3.20 9.97
N LYS A 138 -9.43 -2.93 10.99
CA LYS A 138 -9.32 -3.79 12.19
C LYS A 138 -10.63 -3.91 12.96
N ARG A 139 -11.48 -2.89 12.93
CA ARG A 139 -12.81 -2.90 13.58
C ARG A 139 -13.92 -3.46 12.69
N ALA A 140 -13.69 -3.65 11.40
CA ALA A 140 -14.71 -4.08 10.47
C ALA A 140 -14.57 -5.57 10.13
N PRO A 141 -15.68 -6.34 10.16
CA PRO A 141 -15.74 -7.65 9.55
C PRO A 141 -15.53 -7.55 8.04
N ASP A 142 -14.71 -8.46 7.54
CA ASP A 142 -14.64 -8.76 6.11
C ASP A 142 -15.99 -9.33 5.64
N ARG A 143 -16.54 -8.81 4.53
CA ARG A 143 -17.80 -9.33 3.99
C ARG A 143 -17.64 -10.67 3.28
N MET A 144 -16.47 -10.96 2.72
CA MET A 144 -16.23 -12.23 2.04
C MET A 144 -16.03 -13.37 3.03
N ALA A 145 -15.33 -13.12 4.15
CA ALA A 145 -15.15 -14.10 5.21
C ALA A 145 -15.20 -13.44 6.61
N PRO A 146 -16.40 -13.15 7.16
CA PRO A 146 -16.56 -12.40 8.42
C PRO A 146 -15.88 -13.00 9.65
N THR A 147 -15.63 -14.32 9.63
CA THR A 147 -14.99 -15.06 10.73
C THR A 147 -13.48 -15.21 10.55
N ARG A 148 -12.94 -14.93 9.35
CA ARG A 148 -11.50 -15.04 9.08
C ARG A 148 -10.78 -13.77 9.54
N ARG A 149 -9.61 -13.96 10.12
CA ARG A 149 -8.76 -12.86 10.62
C ARG A 149 -7.73 -12.37 9.60
N ALA A 150 -7.68 -12.97 8.41
CA ALA A 150 -6.65 -12.69 7.40
C ALA A 150 -6.50 -11.20 7.09
N VAL A 151 -7.61 -10.47 6.88
CA VAL A 151 -7.57 -9.02 6.60
C VAL A 151 -7.00 -8.22 7.78
N HIS A 152 -7.25 -8.67 9.03
CA HIS A 152 -6.70 -8.03 10.23
C HIS A 152 -5.20 -8.28 10.37
N VAL A 153 -4.72 -9.48 10.04
CA VAL A 153 -3.28 -9.81 9.99
C VAL A 153 -2.57 -8.94 8.95
N VAL A 154 -3.10 -8.87 7.73
CA VAL A 154 -2.53 -8.03 6.65
C VAL A 154 -2.54 -6.54 7.05
N ALA A 155 -3.58 -6.09 7.76
CA ALA A 155 -3.62 -4.73 8.31
C ALA A 155 -2.52 -4.48 9.35
N ASP A 156 -2.21 -5.44 10.22
CA ASP A 156 -1.10 -5.30 11.18
C ASP A 156 0.27 -5.30 10.47
N VAL A 157 0.45 -6.08 9.38
CA VAL A 157 1.66 -5.98 8.53
C VAL A 157 1.81 -4.55 7.98
N ALA A 158 0.72 -3.98 7.47
CA ALA A 158 0.72 -2.61 6.97
C ALA A 158 0.99 -1.57 8.08
N ARG A 159 0.46 -1.78 9.30
CA ARG A 159 0.77 -0.95 10.48
C ARG A 159 2.26 -0.97 10.80
N SER A 160 2.89 -2.15 10.79
CA SER A 160 4.33 -2.30 11.01
C SER A 160 5.16 -1.56 9.96
N LEU A 161 4.83 -1.68 8.68
CA LEU A 161 5.49 -0.95 7.59
C LEU A 161 5.34 0.57 7.73
N ILE A 162 4.16 1.07 8.11
CA ILE A 162 3.95 2.50 8.34
C ILE A 162 4.75 2.96 9.56
N ALA A 163 4.70 2.21 10.66
CA ALA A 163 5.46 2.52 11.87
C ALA A 163 6.95 2.70 11.54
N GLU A 164 7.54 1.77 10.78
CA GLU A 164 8.92 1.85 10.30
C GLU A 164 9.19 3.13 9.50
N ARG A 165 8.35 3.44 8.50
CA ARG A 165 8.47 4.64 7.66
C ARG A 165 8.37 5.94 8.47
N THR A 166 7.65 5.90 9.59
CA THR A 166 7.38 7.05 10.45
C THR A 166 8.28 7.18 11.68
N LYS A 167 9.29 6.32 11.86
CA LYS A 167 10.22 6.38 13.00
C LYS A 167 10.92 7.73 13.16
N GLY A 168 11.11 8.48 12.07
CA GLY A 168 11.67 9.83 12.07
C GLY A 168 10.65 10.96 12.28
N GLY A 169 9.42 10.63 12.66
CA GLY A 169 8.29 11.55 12.70
C GLY A 169 7.63 11.77 11.33
N TRP A 170 6.44 12.34 11.33
CA TRP A 170 5.72 12.77 10.13
C TRP A 170 4.92 14.03 10.41
N VAL A 171 4.47 14.71 9.36
CA VAL A 171 3.57 15.85 9.48
C VAL A 171 2.17 15.32 9.76
N SER A 172 1.64 15.61 10.95
CA SER A 172 0.28 15.22 11.28
C SER A 172 -0.75 16.07 10.54
N THR A 173 -1.84 15.43 10.16
CA THR A 173 -2.94 15.96 9.37
C THR A 173 -4.27 15.58 10.01
N ILE A 174 -5.24 16.48 9.92
CA ILE A 174 -6.60 16.20 10.39
C ILE A 174 -7.29 15.31 9.36
N VAL A 175 -7.70 14.12 9.80
CA VAL A 175 -8.50 13.19 9.00
C VAL A 175 -9.98 13.40 9.34
N PRO A 176 -10.85 13.74 8.37
CA PRO A 176 -12.27 13.92 8.65
C PRO A 176 -12.96 12.62 9.09
N GLU A 177 -13.88 12.74 10.04
CA GLU A 177 -14.70 11.63 10.54
C GLU A 177 -15.55 10.95 9.45
N SER A 178 -15.81 11.66 8.35
CA SER A 178 -16.55 11.14 7.18
C SER A 178 -15.79 10.06 6.37
N VAL A 179 -14.52 9.80 6.72
CA VAL A 179 -13.74 8.71 6.12
C VAL A 179 -14.35 7.37 6.52
N GLY A 180 -14.57 6.50 5.54
CA GLY A 180 -15.16 5.19 5.77
C GLY A 180 -14.63 4.16 4.78
N LEU A 181 -14.85 2.89 5.11
CA LEU A 181 -14.41 1.76 4.29
C LEU A 181 -15.34 1.51 3.09
N PRO A 182 -14.84 0.86 2.02
CA PRO A 182 -15.68 0.37 0.95
C PRO A 182 -16.72 -0.64 1.47
N ARG A 183 -18.00 -0.24 1.51
CA ARG A 183 -19.10 -1.05 2.06
C ARG A 183 -19.35 -2.39 1.34
N HIS A 184 -18.82 -2.55 0.14
CA HIS A 184 -18.91 -3.81 -0.61
C HIS A 184 -17.84 -4.83 -0.17
N LEU A 185 -16.77 -4.38 0.50
CA LEU A 185 -15.71 -5.22 1.05
C LEU A 185 -15.85 -5.42 2.56
N TYR A 186 -16.31 -4.39 3.28
CA TYR A 186 -16.35 -4.39 4.74
C TYR A 186 -17.77 -4.13 5.27
N SER A 187 -18.15 -4.83 6.33
CA SER A 187 -19.40 -4.59 7.04
C SER A 187 -19.34 -3.28 7.84
N THR A 188 -20.50 -2.67 8.08
CA THR A 188 -20.63 -1.50 8.97
C THR A 188 -20.74 -1.90 10.44
N GLU A 189 -20.97 -3.17 10.74
CA GLU A 189 -21.00 -3.71 12.10
C GLU A 189 -19.59 -3.65 12.69
N GLN A 190 -19.37 -2.80 13.69
CA GLN A 190 -18.04 -2.64 14.28
C GLN A 190 -17.82 -3.64 15.40
N HIS A 191 -16.69 -4.36 15.33
CA HIS A 191 -16.19 -5.21 16.40
C HIS A 191 -14.98 -4.52 17.03
N ALA A 192 -15.19 -3.82 18.15
CA ALA A 192 -14.13 -3.11 18.86
C ALA A 192 -13.01 -4.03 19.40
N ALA A 193 -13.27 -5.34 19.49
CA ALA A 193 -12.39 -6.32 20.11
C ALA A 193 -11.01 -6.49 19.44
N TYR A 194 -10.84 -6.01 18.20
CA TYR A 194 -9.63 -6.27 17.43
C TYR A 194 -8.75 -5.05 17.16
N ASP A 195 -9.15 -3.83 17.52
CA ASP A 195 -8.38 -2.62 17.14
C ASP A 195 -6.98 -2.60 17.76
N ASP A 196 -6.87 -3.01 19.02
CA ASP A 196 -5.61 -2.97 19.81
C ASP A 196 -4.88 -4.32 19.89
N VAL A 197 -5.46 -5.38 19.34
CA VAL A 197 -4.85 -6.71 19.38
C VAL A 197 -3.93 -6.88 18.18
N ASP A 198 -2.64 -7.05 18.42
CA ASP A 198 -1.70 -7.44 17.38
C ASP A 198 -1.94 -8.91 16.97
N MET A 199 -2.22 -9.13 15.69
CA MET A 199 -2.51 -10.44 15.12
C MET A 199 -1.31 -11.02 14.34
N LEU A 200 -0.16 -10.36 14.40
CA LEU A 200 1.06 -10.86 13.77
C LEU A 200 1.54 -12.14 14.47
N PRO A 201 2.11 -13.10 13.73
CA PRO A 201 2.61 -14.32 14.33
C PRO A 201 3.82 -14.05 15.22
N LEU A 202 4.07 -14.96 16.16
CA LEU A 202 5.26 -14.93 17.00
C LEU A 202 6.51 -14.95 16.13
N GLY A 203 7.47 -14.06 16.43
CA GLY A 203 8.70 -13.92 15.66
C GLY A 203 8.57 -13.14 14.36
N PHE A 204 7.40 -12.56 14.05
CA PHE A 204 7.24 -11.72 12.86
C PHE A 204 8.29 -10.59 12.83
N GLY A 205 8.98 -10.49 11.70
CA GLY A 205 9.91 -9.42 11.38
C GLY A 205 9.61 -8.82 10.01
N LEU A 206 9.85 -7.51 9.88
CA LEU A 206 9.87 -6.89 8.56
C LEU A 206 11.09 -7.38 7.78
N LEU A 207 10.89 -7.70 6.50
CA LEU A 207 11.96 -8.06 5.59
C LEU A 207 13.00 -6.93 5.50
N GLU A 208 14.28 -7.33 5.47
CA GLU A 208 15.39 -6.39 5.33
C GLU A 208 15.28 -5.60 4.01
N GLY A 209 15.55 -4.30 4.05
CA GLY A 209 15.47 -3.41 2.89
C GLY A 209 14.06 -2.93 2.53
N LEU A 210 13.01 -3.41 3.21
CA LEU A 210 11.70 -2.76 3.16
C LEU A 210 11.72 -1.46 3.97
N SER A 211 10.84 -0.52 3.63
CA SER A 211 10.77 0.80 4.30
C SER A 211 11.96 1.75 4.06
N HIS A 212 12.54 1.78 2.86
CA HIS A 212 13.32 2.95 2.47
C HIS A 212 12.41 4.18 2.25
N LYS A 213 12.75 5.28 2.95
CA LYS A 213 12.22 6.63 2.68
C LYS A 213 12.38 6.88 1.19
N GLY A 214 11.28 7.22 0.51
CA GLY A 214 11.20 7.32 -0.94
C GLY A 214 12.46 7.95 -1.56
N GLY A 215 13.19 7.13 -2.32
CA GLY A 215 14.37 7.54 -3.06
C GLY A 215 14.22 7.03 -4.49
N GLY A 216 13.99 7.96 -5.42
CA GLY A 216 13.93 7.65 -6.83
C GLY A 216 15.22 6.97 -7.31
N GLY A 217 15.08 5.76 -7.84
CA GLY A 217 16.09 5.18 -8.71
C GLY A 217 16.00 5.86 -10.07
N GLY A 218 16.59 7.05 -10.18
CA GLY A 218 16.81 7.74 -11.45
C GLY A 218 17.81 6.96 -12.29
N GLY A 219 17.44 6.70 -13.55
CA GLY A 219 18.38 6.34 -14.59
C GLY A 219 19.20 7.54 -15.08
N GLY A 220 20.30 7.24 -15.77
CA GLY A 220 21.22 8.17 -16.41
C GLY A 220 22.65 7.94 -15.90
N GLY A 221 23.61 7.44 -16.65
CA GLY A 221 23.82 7.53 -18.09
C GLY A 221 24.83 8.64 -18.40
N GLY A 222 26.10 8.24 -18.61
CA GLY A 222 27.05 8.87 -19.55
C GLY A 222 27.72 10.21 -19.20
N GLY A 223 29.03 10.25 -19.46
CA GLY A 223 29.84 11.48 -19.68
C GLY A 223 30.60 11.96 -18.43
N GLY A 224 31.90 12.22 -18.44
CA GLY A 224 32.91 12.18 -19.49
C GLY A 224 34.27 12.33 -18.82
N GLY A 225 35.23 11.47 -19.15
CA GLY A 225 36.60 11.54 -18.66
C GLY A 225 37.48 12.25 -19.67
N SER A 226 37.62 13.57 -19.52
CA SER A 226 38.69 14.34 -20.13
C SER A 226 39.32 15.18 -19.01
N GLY A 227 40.39 14.65 -18.41
CA GLY A 227 41.26 15.36 -17.50
C GLY A 227 42.60 15.60 -18.17
N ASP A 228 42.72 16.75 -18.82
CA ASP A 228 43.99 17.38 -19.19
C ASP A 228 44.40 18.34 -18.05
N GLY A 229 45.70 18.46 -17.79
CA GLY A 229 46.24 19.40 -16.81
C GLY A 229 47.29 18.85 -15.85
N GLY A 230 48.39 18.31 -16.38
CA GLY A 230 49.63 18.10 -15.63
C GLY A 230 50.65 19.17 -15.99
N GLY A 231 50.73 20.23 -15.18
CA GLY A 231 51.82 21.21 -15.20
C GLY A 231 52.58 21.15 -13.87
N GLY A 232 53.91 21.10 -13.94
CA GLY A 232 54.77 21.28 -12.77
C GLY A 232 56.16 20.65 -12.90
N GLU A 233 57.09 21.49 -13.36
CA GLU A 233 58.55 21.50 -13.11
C GLU A 233 59.46 20.49 -13.85
#